data_AF-A0A1Y1VEC6-F1
#
_entry.id   AF-A0A1Y1VEC6-F1
#
_cell.length_a   1.000
_cell.length_b   1.000
_cell.length_c   1.000
_cell.angle_alpha   90.00
_cell.angle_beta   90.00
_cell.angle_gamma   90.00
#
_symmetry.space_group_name_H-M   'P 1'
#
loop_
_entity.id
_entity.type
_entity.pdbx_description
1 polymer ?
#
loop_
_entity_poly.entity_id
_entity_poly.type
_entity_poly.pdbx_seq_one_letter_code
_entity_poly.pdbx_strand_id
1 'polypeptide(L)'
;LSEEEVLEITDEMEINYYCKDNICSFSNDNIYVSHTDGHGNIKEYIHDTFSSHQKITQSKSKCTKDSQCLTNKCIDNYCRFNDEVIIIHCGEIASFNAFKNKYNTYTHTHCGKLYGDTCNNDDECSSKSCTNGTCNRLTNNYSDNAFSSYAVLFILNFYFYLCIISCCCICIIKISKNIKQ
;
A
#
# COMPACT_ATOMS: atom_id res chain seq x y z
N LEU A 1 -18.83 -8.55 -3.70
CA LEU A 1 -17.90 -8.45 -4.85
C LEU A 1 -16.98 -9.67 -4.81
N SER A 2 -16.41 -10.06 -5.93
CA SER A 2 -15.28 -10.97 -6.00
C SER A 2 -13.96 -10.19 -5.88
N GLU A 3 -12.85 -10.91 -5.68
CA GLU A 3 -11.52 -10.28 -5.63
C GLU A 3 -11.20 -9.56 -6.95
N GLU A 4 -11.52 -10.17 -8.09
CA GLU A 4 -11.31 -9.59 -9.42
C GLU A 4 -12.09 -8.27 -9.59
N GLU A 5 -13.35 -8.23 -9.16
CA GLU A 5 -14.16 -7.01 -9.20
C GLU A 5 -13.61 -5.91 -8.28
N VAL A 6 -13.02 -6.27 -7.14
CA VAL A 6 -12.38 -5.30 -6.22
C VAL A 6 -11.12 -4.69 -6.84
N LEU A 7 -10.36 -5.48 -7.60
CA LEU A 7 -9.15 -4.99 -8.30
C LEU A 7 -9.48 -3.96 -9.39
N GLU A 8 -10.69 -3.97 -9.94
CA GLU A 8 -11.15 -3.01 -10.96
C GLU A 8 -11.62 -1.67 -10.37
N ILE A 9 -11.72 -1.54 -9.04
CA ILE A 9 -12.09 -0.28 -8.38
C ILE A 9 -10.91 0.70 -8.43
N THR A 10 -11.03 1.76 -9.23
CA THR A 10 -9.95 2.76 -9.43
C THR A 10 -10.26 4.17 -8.94
N ASP A 11 -11.52 4.47 -8.59
CA ASP A 11 -12.00 5.84 -8.31
C ASP A 11 -12.54 6.05 -6.88
N GLU A 12 -12.40 5.07 -5.98
CA GLU A 12 -12.82 5.20 -4.58
C GLU A 12 -11.64 5.60 -3.68
N MET A 13 -11.86 6.61 -2.83
CA MET A 13 -10.95 6.91 -1.72
C MET A 13 -11.14 5.87 -0.63
N GLU A 14 -10.06 5.34 -0.07
CA GLU A 14 -10.04 4.40 1.07
C GLU A 14 -10.52 2.97 0.74
N ILE A 15 -9.83 2.28 -0.17
CA ILE A 15 -10.09 0.86 -0.46
C ILE A 15 -9.68 0.00 0.75
N ASN A 16 -10.66 -0.69 1.35
CA ASN A 16 -10.50 -1.52 2.55
C ASN A 16 -11.48 -2.71 2.50
N TYR A 17 -11.21 -3.65 1.60
CA TYR A 17 -12.03 -4.85 1.41
C TYR A 17 -11.39 -6.07 2.07
N TYR A 18 -12.22 -6.92 2.66
CA TYR A 18 -11.81 -8.21 3.20
C TYR A 18 -12.57 -9.30 2.46
N CYS A 19 -11.82 -10.23 1.89
CA CYS A 19 -12.32 -11.32 1.09
C CYS A 19 -12.17 -12.65 1.82
N LYS A 20 -13.25 -13.41 1.87
CA LYS A 20 -13.32 -14.78 2.38
C LYS A 20 -14.12 -15.62 1.39
N ASP A 21 -13.58 -16.76 0.99
CA ASP A 21 -14.23 -17.67 0.03
C ASP A 21 -14.61 -16.98 -1.31
N ASN A 22 -13.72 -16.11 -1.82
CA ASN A 22 -13.92 -15.27 -3.02
C ASN A 22 -15.12 -14.30 -2.95
N ILE A 23 -15.66 -14.07 -1.77
CA ILE A 23 -16.65 -13.03 -1.51
C ILE A 23 -15.93 -11.94 -0.72
N CYS A 24 -16.00 -10.71 -1.20
CA CYS A 24 -15.36 -9.54 -0.64
C CYS A 24 -16.38 -8.56 -0.10
N SER A 25 -16.08 -8.02 1.07
CA SER A 25 -16.89 -7.04 1.78
C SER A 25 -16.05 -5.84 2.19
N PHE A 26 -16.61 -4.66 1.96
CA PHE A 26 -16.01 -3.41 2.42
C PHE A 26 -16.12 -3.28 3.93
N SER A 27 -15.08 -2.73 4.55
CA SER A 27 -15.06 -2.39 5.96
C SER A 27 -14.88 -0.89 6.14
N ASN A 28 -15.88 -0.24 6.73
CA ASN A 28 -15.88 1.19 7.05
C ASN A 28 -15.08 1.53 8.33
N ASP A 29 -14.71 0.52 9.11
CA ASP A 29 -14.02 0.72 10.37
C ASP A 29 -12.79 -0.21 10.47
N ASN A 30 -11.92 0.04 11.46
CA ASN A 30 -10.73 -0.80 11.62
C ASN A 30 -11.02 -2.06 12.46
N ILE A 31 -12.28 -2.43 12.68
CA ILE A 31 -12.64 -3.45 13.69
C ILE A 31 -13.53 -4.55 13.12
N TYR A 32 -14.57 -4.18 12.39
CA TYR A 32 -15.66 -5.02 11.96
C TYR A 32 -15.82 -5.01 10.43
N VAL A 33 -16.25 -6.14 9.89
CA VAL A 33 -16.65 -6.27 8.49
C VAL A 33 -17.92 -7.09 8.39
N SER A 34 -18.87 -6.60 7.62
CA SER A 34 -20.10 -7.33 7.33
C SER A 34 -19.86 -8.32 6.20
N HIS A 35 -19.95 -9.61 6.48
CA HIS A 35 -19.72 -10.66 5.49
C HIS A 35 -20.88 -11.65 5.48
N THR A 36 -21.20 -12.17 4.30
CA THR A 36 -22.22 -13.22 4.16
C THR A 36 -21.67 -14.54 4.69
N ASP A 37 -22.45 -15.26 5.49
CA ASP A 37 -22.13 -16.63 5.90
C ASP A 37 -22.46 -17.65 4.79
N GLY A 38 -22.07 -18.91 4.98
CA GLY A 38 -22.35 -19.98 4.02
C GLY A 38 -23.84 -20.28 3.79
N HIS A 39 -24.75 -19.64 4.52
CA HIS A 39 -26.21 -19.76 4.39
C HIS A 39 -26.86 -18.51 3.77
N GLY A 40 -26.07 -17.51 3.37
CA GLY A 40 -26.58 -16.28 2.77
C GLY A 40 -26.96 -15.19 3.79
N ASN A 41 -26.74 -15.39 5.09
CA ASN A 41 -27.05 -14.37 6.09
C ASN A 41 -25.87 -13.40 6.24
N ILE A 42 -26.16 -12.11 6.32
CA ILE A 42 -25.15 -11.09 6.61
C ILE A 42 -24.83 -11.14 8.11
N LYS A 43 -23.56 -11.31 8.43
CA LYS A 43 -23.05 -11.31 9.80
C LYS A 43 -21.84 -10.38 9.91
N GLU A 44 -21.74 -9.70 11.04
CA GLU A 44 -20.59 -8.87 11.35
C GLU A 44 -19.49 -9.70 12.01
N TYR A 45 -18.26 -9.57 11.51
CA TYR A 45 -17.07 -10.27 11.99
C TYR A 45 -16.02 -9.27 12.44
N ILE A 46 -15.29 -9.60 13.50
CA ILE A 46 -14.10 -8.86 13.93
C ILE A 46 -12.94 -9.22 12.98
N HIS A 47 -12.36 -8.21 12.32
CA HIS A 47 -11.18 -8.37 11.47
C HIS A 47 -9.87 -7.88 12.12
N ASP A 48 -9.97 -7.14 13.24
CA ASP A 48 -8.81 -6.77 14.09
C ASP A 48 -8.13 -8.04 14.64
N THR A 49 -7.06 -8.47 13.96
CA THR A 49 -6.41 -9.76 14.16
C THR A 49 -4.98 -9.57 14.62
N PHE A 50 -4.55 -10.35 15.62
CA PHE A 50 -3.21 -10.24 16.19
C PHE A 50 -2.41 -11.52 16.01
N SER A 51 -1.10 -11.38 15.82
CA SER A 51 -0.19 -12.52 15.89
C SER A 51 -0.21 -13.13 17.30
N SER A 52 0.06 -14.43 17.39
CA SER A 52 0.10 -15.19 18.66
C SER A 52 1.07 -14.60 19.69
N HIS A 53 2.12 -13.92 19.23
CA HIS A 53 3.19 -13.39 20.08
C HIS A 53 3.02 -11.92 20.47
N GLN A 54 2.06 -11.20 19.90
CA GLN A 54 1.81 -9.80 20.24
C GLN A 54 1.06 -9.68 21.57
N LYS A 55 1.65 -8.91 22.51
CA LYS A 55 0.95 -8.42 23.70
C LYS A 55 -0.13 -7.44 23.26
N ILE A 56 -1.38 -7.80 23.53
CA ILE A 56 -2.53 -6.99 23.17
C ILE A 56 -2.69 -5.88 24.20
N THR A 57 -2.18 -4.69 23.87
CA THR A 57 -2.29 -3.50 24.72
C THR A 57 -3.34 -2.50 24.20
N GLN A 58 -3.84 -2.66 22.97
CA GLN A 58 -4.68 -1.65 22.30
C GLN A 58 -5.88 -2.19 21.50
N SER A 59 -6.21 -3.49 21.56
CA SER A 59 -7.38 -3.97 20.82
C SER A 59 -8.66 -3.44 21.43
N LYS A 60 -9.53 -2.92 20.55
CA LYS A 60 -10.83 -2.33 20.93
C LYS A 60 -11.96 -3.36 20.93
N SER A 61 -11.76 -4.51 20.29
CA SER A 61 -12.75 -5.58 20.19
C SER A 61 -12.28 -6.83 20.94
N LYS A 62 -13.25 -7.52 21.55
CA LYS A 62 -13.02 -8.81 22.19
C LYS A 62 -13.95 -9.84 21.57
N CYS A 63 -13.42 -11.03 21.32
CA CYS A 63 -14.21 -12.19 20.94
C CYS A 63 -14.46 -13.08 22.16
N THR A 64 -15.55 -13.84 22.11
CA THR A 64 -15.92 -14.88 23.08
C THR A 64 -16.07 -16.25 22.41
N LYS A 65 -16.15 -16.27 21.08
CA LYS A 65 -16.28 -17.46 20.24
C LYS A 65 -15.49 -17.25 18.94
N ASP A 66 -14.93 -18.33 18.41
CA ASP A 66 -14.21 -18.34 17.13
C ASP A 66 -15.04 -17.72 15.99
N SER A 67 -16.32 -18.07 15.92
CA SER A 67 -17.25 -17.58 14.89
C SER A 67 -17.52 -16.06 14.89
N GLN A 68 -16.99 -15.31 15.86
CA GLN A 68 -17.02 -13.84 15.85
C GLN A 68 -15.82 -13.24 15.12
N CYS A 69 -14.74 -13.98 14.94
CA CYS A 69 -13.54 -13.55 14.23
C CYS A 69 -13.66 -13.91 12.76
N LEU A 70 -13.18 -13.01 11.90
CA LEU A 70 -13.15 -13.26 10.45
C LEU A 70 -12.27 -14.48 10.12
N THR A 71 -11.15 -14.62 10.85
CA THR A 71 -10.23 -15.77 10.82
C THR A 71 -10.76 -17.03 11.50
N ASN A 72 -11.96 -16.98 12.09
CA ASN A 72 -12.56 -18.08 12.84
C ASN A 72 -11.65 -18.63 13.97
N LYS A 73 -10.93 -17.73 14.69
CA LYS A 73 -10.06 -18.12 15.79
C LYS A 73 -9.98 -17.06 16.87
N CYS A 74 -10.47 -17.40 18.06
CA CYS A 74 -10.55 -16.55 19.23
C CYS A 74 -9.71 -17.14 20.37
N ILE A 75 -8.63 -16.46 20.75
CA ILE A 75 -7.73 -16.91 21.84
C ILE A 75 -7.51 -15.74 22.78
N ASP A 76 -7.63 -15.99 24.09
CA ASP A 76 -7.52 -14.99 25.15
C ASP A 76 -8.47 -13.79 25.00
N ASN A 77 -9.64 -14.04 24.41
CA ASN A 77 -10.65 -13.05 24.04
C ASN A 77 -10.29 -12.13 22.86
N TYR A 78 -9.33 -12.52 22.01
CA TYR A 78 -8.95 -11.74 20.83
C TYR A 78 -8.83 -12.60 19.58
N CYS A 79 -9.09 -11.99 18.43
CA CYS A 79 -8.98 -12.68 17.15
C CYS A 79 -7.52 -12.88 16.77
N ARG A 80 -7.18 -14.11 16.35
CA ARG A 80 -5.82 -14.51 15.98
C ARG A 80 -5.77 -15.00 14.54
N PHE A 81 -4.58 -14.94 13.93
CA PHE A 81 -4.37 -15.54 12.61
C PHE A 81 -4.63 -17.05 12.65
N ASN A 82 -5.29 -17.51 11.60
CA ASN A 82 -5.66 -18.89 11.40
C ASN A 82 -5.24 -19.31 9.99
N ASP A 83 -4.15 -20.06 9.89
CA ASP A 83 -3.59 -20.50 8.61
C ASP A 83 -4.52 -21.45 7.84
N GLU A 84 -5.54 -22.01 8.51
CA GLU A 84 -6.57 -22.85 7.89
C GLU A 84 -7.64 -22.03 7.15
N VAL A 85 -7.76 -20.73 7.44
CA VAL A 85 -8.75 -19.83 6.84
C VAL A 85 -8.03 -18.77 6.04
N ILE A 86 -8.14 -18.86 4.72
CA ILE A 86 -7.56 -17.88 3.80
C ILE A 86 -8.45 -16.64 3.80
N ILE A 87 -7.92 -15.54 4.36
CA ILE A 87 -8.52 -14.22 4.29
C ILE A 87 -7.58 -13.32 3.48
N ILE A 88 -8.14 -12.69 2.45
CA ILE A 88 -7.42 -11.73 1.61
C ILE A 88 -7.89 -10.34 2.00
N HIS A 89 -6.96 -9.41 2.14
CA HIS A 89 -7.24 -8.00 2.32
C HIS A 89 -6.85 -7.25 1.06
N CYS A 90 -7.74 -6.40 0.56
CA CYS A 90 -7.50 -5.55 -0.59
C CYS A 90 -7.47 -4.10 -0.12
N GLY A 91 -6.29 -3.50 -0.25
CA GLY A 91 -6.01 -2.14 0.19
C GLY A 91 -5.52 -1.27 -0.96
N GLU A 92 -5.63 0.05 -0.76
CA GLU A 92 -5.02 1.02 -1.67
C GLU A 92 -3.49 1.08 -1.50
N ILE A 93 -2.78 1.11 -2.62
CA ILE A 93 -1.36 1.45 -2.67
C ILE A 93 -1.20 2.87 -3.19
N ALA A 94 -0.77 3.78 -2.33
CA ALA A 94 -0.51 5.17 -2.69
C ALA A 94 0.71 5.27 -3.62
N SER A 95 0.56 5.93 -4.77
CA SER A 95 1.68 6.27 -5.65
C SER A 95 2.12 7.74 -5.44
N PHE A 96 3.42 7.98 -5.28
CA PHE A 96 3.95 9.33 -5.09
C PHE A 96 4.25 10.01 -6.43
N ASN A 97 3.76 11.24 -6.62
CA ASN A 97 4.14 12.06 -7.77
C ASN A 97 5.25 13.04 -7.40
N ALA A 98 6.47 12.72 -7.82
CA ALA A 98 7.63 13.58 -7.59
C ALA A 98 7.50 14.97 -8.24
N PHE A 99 6.82 15.09 -9.38
CA PHE A 99 6.67 16.38 -10.07
C PHE A 99 5.68 17.31 -9.40
N LYS A 100 4.61 16.77 -8.80
CA LYS A 100 3.58 17.55 -8.10
C LYS A 100 3.85 17.69 -6.60
N ASN A 101 4.91 17.06 -6.09
CA ASN A 101 5.18 16.89 -4.66
C ASN A 101 3.91 16.50 -3.88
N LYS A 102 3.11 15.64 -4.48
CA LYS A 102 1.80 15.23 -3.98
C LYS A 102 1.65 13.74 -4.26
N TYR A 103 1.06 13.00 -3.33
CA TYR A 103 0.60 11.65 -3.63
C TYR A 103 -0.46 11.75 -4.74
N ASN A 104 -0.30 10.93 -5.79
CA ASN A 104 -1.29 10.84 -6.84
C ASN A 104 -2.60 10.29 -6.24
N THR A 105 -3.72 10.70 -6.84
CA THR A 105 -5.02 10.06 -6.66
C THR A 105 -5.12 8.69 -7.34
N TYR A 106 -4.12 8.30 -8.15
CA TYR A 106 -4.03 6.96 -8.73
C TYR A 106 -3.47 6.01 -7.67
N THR A 107 -4.37 5.55 -6.82
CA THR A 107 -4.18 4.35 -6.01
C THR A 107 -4.44 3.16 -6.92
N HIS A 108 -3.57 2.14 -6.86
CA HIS A 108 -3.93 0.85 -7.41
C HIS A 108 -4.34 -0.04 -6.25
N THR A 109 -5.41 -0.80 -6.44
CA THR A 109 -5.82 -1.81 -5.48
C THR A 109 -4.82 -2.95 -5.52
N HIS A 110 -4.39 -3.37 -4.34
CA HIS A 110 -3.59 -4.58 -4.19
C HIS A 110 -4.22 -5.48 -3.14
N CYS A 111 -4.46 -6.72 -3.54
CA CYS A 111 -4.98 -7.78 -2.68
C CYS A 111 -3.83 -8.66 -2.20
N GLY A 112 -3.84 -9.02 -0.92
CA GLY A 112 -2.83 -9.89 -0.34
C GLY A 112 -3.16 -10.22 1.12
N LYS A 113 -2.14 -10.64 1.87
CA LYS A 113 -2.28 -10.98 3.29
C LYS A 113 -2.63 -9.76 4.15
N LEU A 114 -3.30 -10.04 5.26
CA LEU A 114 -3.71 -9.09 6.30
C LEU A 114 -2.51 -8.41 6.98
N TYR A 115 -2.74 -7.23 7.56
CA TYR A 115 -1.76 -6.60 8.44
C TYR A 115 -1.47 -7.48 9.66
N GLY A 116 -0.20 -7.68 9.98
CA GLY A 116 0.29 -8.51 11.08
C GLY A 116 0.51 -9.98 10.71
N ASP A 117 0.07 -10.41 9.54
CA ASP A 117 0.29 -11.77 9.04
C ASP A 117 1.75 -11.97 8.61
N THR A 118 2.20 -13.22 8.55
CA THR A 118 3.57 -13.59 8.16
C THR A 118 3.77 -13.47 6.65
N CYS A 119 4.95 -12.99 6.25
CA CYS A 119 5.30 -12.79 4.85
C CYS A 119 6.81 -13.00 4.61
N ASN A 120 7.18 -13.35 3.38
CA ASN A 120 8.59 -13.43 2.97
C ASN A 120 9.02 -12.27 2.09
N ASN A 121 8.07 -11.63 1.39
CA ASN A 121 8.32 -10.51 0.51
C ASN A 121 7.11 -9.56 0.49
N ASP A 122 7.34 -8.35 -0.03
CA ASP A 122 6.34 -7.28 -0.06
C ASP A 122 5.09 -7.65 -0.87
N ASP A 123 5.24 -8.41 -1.96
CA ASP A 123 4.12 -8.76 -2.85
C ASP A 123 3.09 -9.69 -2.19
N GLU A 124 3.45 -10.40 -1.13
CA GLU A 124 2.50 -11.21 -0.37
C GLU A 124 1.51 -10.36 0.44
N CYS A 125 1.86 -9.12 0.78
CA CYS A 125 1.07 -8.27 1.66
C CYS A 125 0.14 -7.33 0.87
N SER A 126 -1.07 -7.12 1.35
CA SER A 126 -2.01 -6.17 0.73
C SER A 126 -1.42 -4.76 0.62
N SER A 127 -0.56 -4.37 1.56
CA SER A 127 0.12 -3.07 1.62
C SER A 127 1.42 -3.00 0.82
N LYS A 128 1.85 -4.07 0.14
CA LYS A 128 3.20 -4.14 -0.46
C LYS A 128 4.30 -3.84 0.56
N SER A 129 4.14 -4.30 1.81
CA SER A 129 5.10 -4.01 2.88
C SER A 129 5.24 -5.18 3.85
N CYS A 130 6.32 -5.95 3.67
CA CYS A 130 6.74 -7.05 4.51
C CYS A 130 7.96 -6.63 5.34
N THR A 131 7.74 -6.24 6.59
CA THR A 131 8.81 -5.78 7.49
C THR A 131 8.99 -6.77 8.63
N ASN A 132 10.23 -7.19 8.89
CA ASN A 132 10.57 -8.17 9.93
C ASN A 132 9.75 -9.49 9.82
N GLY A 133 9.45 -9.91 8.59
CA GLY A 133 8.66 -11.12 8.31
C GLY A 133 7.17 -10.99 8.58
N THR A 134 6.65 -9.77 8.75
CA THR A 134 5.22 -9.50 8.95
C THR A 134 4.70 -8.39 8.05
N CYS A 135 3.47 -8.53 7.56
CA CYS A 135 2.80 -7.52 6.77
C CYS A 135 2.51 -6.29 7.62
N ASN A 136 3.07 -5.15 7.27
CA ASN A 136 2.89 -3.93 8.03
C ASN A 136 1.81 -3.05 7.39
N ARG A 137 1.05 -2.34 8.22
CA ARG A 137 0.25 -1.23 7.71
C ARG A 137 1.23 -0.13 7.32
N LEU A 138 1.18 0.34 6.08
CA LEU A 138 1.96 1.49 5.67
C LEU A 138 1.51 2.71 6.49
N THR A 139 2.22 3.02 7.57
CA THR A 139 2.00 4.24 8.35
C THR A 139 2.85 5.36 7.76
N ASN A 140 2.54 5.83 6.55
CA ASN A 140 3.07 7.07 5.95
C ASN A 140 4.60 7.37 6.14
N ASN A 141 5.43 6.36 6.37
CA ASN A 141 6.87 6.52 6.52
C ASN A 141 7.51 6.25 5.15
N TYR A 142 7.06 6.96 4.12
CA TYR A 142 7.74 6.97 2.83
C TYR A 142 8.85 8.02 2.85
N SER A 143 9.89 7.69 3.63
CA SER A 143 11.19 8.33 3.50
C SER A 143 11.96 7.72 2.32
N ASP A 144 11.40 7.67 1.12
CA ASP A 144 12.13 7.20 -0.07
C ASP A 144 11.53 7.77 -1.34
N ASN A 145 11.81 9.05 -1.59
CA ASN A 145 11.91 9.62 -2.94
C ASN A 145 12.89 10.80 -3.03
N ALA A 146 13.71 11.02 -2.00
CA ALA A 146 14.81 11.98 -2.08
C ALA A 146 15.73 11.63 -3.26
N PHE A 147 15.94 10.34 -3.54
CA PHE A 147 16.79 9.89 -4.65
C PHE A 147 16.25 10.29 -6.04
N SER A 148 14.93 10.33 -6.21
CA SER A 148 14.29 10.68 -7.49
C SER A 148 14.37 12.18 -7.80
N SER A 149 14.16 13.03 -6.79
CA SER A 149 14.23 14.49 -6.98
C SER A 149 15.65 14.99 -7.25
N TYR A 150 16.67 14.42 -6.60
CA TYR A 150 18.07 14.79 -6.86
C TYR A 150 18.53 14.37 -8.27
N ALA A 151 18.09 13.21 -8.77
CA ALA A 151 18.42 12.77 -10.12
C ALA A 151 17.89 13.73 -11.19
N VAL A 152 16.64 14.22 -11.05
CA VAL A 152 16.05 15.18 -11.98
C VAL A 152 16.78 16.52 -11.95
N LEU A 153 17.14 17.03 -10.77
CA LEU A 153 17.91 18.28 -10.62
C LEU A 153 19.32 18.17 -11.22
N PHE A 154 19.95 17.00 -11.12
CA PHE A 154 21.24 16.73 -11.76
C PHE A 154 21.13 16.74 -13.28
N ILE A 155 20.11 16.10 -13.85
CA ILE A 155 19.87 16.09 -15.31
C ILE A 155 19.63 17.51 -15.83
N LEU A 156 18.79 18.30 -15.16
CA LEU A 156 18.51 19.68 -15.55
C LEU A 156 19.77 20.57 -15.47
N ASN A 157 20.58 20.42 -14.42
CA ASN A 157 21.86 21.11 -14.30
C ASN A 157 22.82 20.72 -15.44
N PHE A 158 22.91 19.43 -15.74
CA PHE A 158 23.78 18.93 -16.82
C PHE A 158 23.41 19.55 -18.18
N TYR A 159 22.12 19.57 -18.53
CA TYR A 159 21.66 20.23 -19.76
C TYR A 159 21.91 21.75 -19.76
N PHE A 160 21.77 22.42 -18.61
CA PHE A 160 22.09 23.84 -18.48
C PHE A 160 23.58 24.12 -18.76
N TYR A 161 24.50 23.30 -18.23
CA TYR A 161 25.93 23.41 -18.53
C TYR A 161 26.25 23.16 -20.01
N LEU A 162 25.60 22.17 -20.64
CA LEU A 162 25.78 21.92 -22.08
C LEU A 162 25.34 23.12 -22.95
N CYS A 163 24.22 23.76 -22.58
CA CYS A 163 23.76 24.97 -23.25
C CYS A 163 24.76 26.13 -23.12
N ILE A 164 25.32 26.35 -21.92
CA ILE A 164 26.34 27.38 -21.70
C ILE A 164 27.59 27.11 -22.57
N ILE A 165 28.10 25.87 -22.55
CA ILE A 165 29.28 25.49 -23.33
C ILE A 165 29.03 25.71 -24.83
N SER A 166 27.88 25.27 -25.33
CA SER A 166 27.48 25.48 -26.73
C SER A 166 27.44 26.96 -27.10
N CYS A 167 26.79 27.79 -26.29
CA CYS A 167 26.75 29.25 -26.48
C CYS A 167 28.17 29.87 -26.47
N CYS A 168 29.02 29.47 -25.54
CA CYS A 168 30.41 29.94 -25.47
C CYS A 168 31.21 29.55 -26.72
N CYS A 169 31.08 28.31 -27.20
CA CYS A 169 31.74 27.85 -28.43
C CYS A 169 31.28 28.67 -29.65
N ILE A 170 29.98 28.93 -29.80
CA ILE A 170 29.43 29.75 -30.90
C ILE A 170 30.00 31.18 -30.85
N CYS A 171 30.06 31.79 -29.67
CA CYS A 171 30.63 33.13 -29.47
C CYS A 171 32.12 33.19 -29.85
N ILE A 172 32.92 32.22 -29.39
CA ILE A 172 34.37 32.14 -29.69
C ILE A 172 34.59 31.97 -31.20
N ILE A 173 33.83 31.08 -31.85
CA ILE A 173 33.92 30.87 -33.31
C ILE A 173 33.62 32.17 -34.05
N LYS A 174 32.58 32.90 -33.64
CA LYS A 174 32.18 34.16 -34.28
C LYS A 174 33.24 35.27 -34.12
N ILE A 175 33.83 35.40 -32.93
CA ILE A 175 34.93 36.33 -32.67
C ILE A 175 36.18 35.97 -33.50
N SER A 176 36.54 34.68 -33.56
CA SER A 176 37.70 34.22 -34.33
C SER A 176 37.59 34.48 -35.84
N LYS A 177 36.35 34.51 -36.38
CA LYS A 177 36.08 34.86 -37.77
C LYS A 177 36.21 36.37 -38.02
N ASN A 178 35.75 37.21 -37.09
CA ASN A 178 35.86 38.67 -37.20
C ASN A 178 37.30 39.19 -37.04
N ILE A 179 38.19 38.48 -36.33
CA ILE A 179 39.60 38.90 -36.18
C ILE A 179 40.43 38.56 -37.44
N LYS A 180 39.95 37.67 -38.31
CA LYS A 180 40.63 37.24 -39.55
C LYS A 180 40.19 38.02 -40.80
N GLN A 181 39.33 39.03 -40.65
CA GLN A 181 38.87 39.95 -41.71
C GLN A 181 39.48 41.33 -41.48
#